data_AF-A0A5C3PKL3-F1
#
_entry.id   AF-A0A5C3PKL3-F1
#
_cell.length_a   1.000
_cell.length_b   1.000
_cell.length_c   1.000
_cell.angle_alpha   90.00
_cell.angle_beta   90.00
_cell.angle_gamma   90.00
#
_symmetry.space_group_name_H-M   'P 1'
#
loop_
_entity.id
_entity.type
_entity.pdbx_description
1 polymer ?
#
loop_
_entity_poly.entity_id
_entity_poly.type
_entity_poly.pdbx_seq_one_letter_code
_entity_poly.pdbx_strand_id
1 'polypeptide(L)'
;MQESPNAKVISSYASFVQGQYYSVAARALFLWDYFVTFDREVEYVWGQKLSAASLLFILNRYVNLLITILELIEQAPFQTPAIRLSSCPPVVRVLQSLLIFATFIVAVFVTLRVYATWSRDWRPALPILALALLTPAANMYIDIIGTPIPAPRPSVGCAIRTNIDPGRATTTAYDFLILLFTLMKTAKVRKAALSLDVHPSLMVLLLRDGALLLVMNLAQIVVAAEVLGNNFIAFFISP
;
A
#
# COMPACT_ATOMS: atom_id res chain seq x y z
N MET A 1 -9.02 -37.70 0.10
CA MET A 1 -7.71 -37.82 0.77
C MET A 1 -7.55 -36.63 1.69
N GLN A 2 -7.64 -36.86 3.00
CA GLN A 2 -7.38 -35.83 4.01
C GLN A 2 -5.86 -35.66 4.10
N GLU A 3 -5.30 -34.55 3.60
CA GLU A 3 -3.87 -34.26 3.82
C GLU A 3 -3.56 -34.27 5.32
N SER A 4 -2.40 -34.83 5.69
CA SER A 4 -2.00 -34.86 7.10
C SER A 4 -1.91 -33.42 7.65
N PRO A 5 -2.27 -33.18 8.93
CA PRO A 5 -2.16 -31.85 9.53
C PRO A 5 -0.78 -31.22 9.36
N ASN A 6 0.27 -32.05 9.38
CA ASN A 6 1.65 -31.62 9.21
C ASN A 6 1.95 -31.15 7.77
N ALA A 7 1.36 -31.79 6.76
CA ALA A 7 1.55 -31.39 5.36
C ALA A 7 0.99 -30.00 5.08
N LYS A 8 -0.17 -29.65 5.66
CA LYS A 8 -0.77 -28.31 5.54
C LYS A 8 0.04 -27.22 6.24
N VAL A 9 0.65 -27.55 7.38
CA VAL A 9 1.52 -26.60 8.10
C VAL A 9 2.79 -26.32 7.31
N ILE A 10 3.40 -27.35 6.71
CA ILE A 10 4.63 -27.22 5.91
C ILE A 10 4.37 -26.39 4.64
N SER A 11 3.27 -26.65 3.92
CA SER A 11 2.93 -25.88 2.71
C SER A 11 2.61 -24.43 3.03
N SER A 12 1.85 -24.17 4.10
CA SER A 12 1.56 -22.80 4.55
C SER A 12 2.82 -22.04 4.94
N TYR A 13 3.77 -22.69 5.63
CA TYR A 13 5.05 -22.09 5.99
C TYR A 13 5.92 -21.80 4.76
N ALA A 14 5.95 -22.69 3.76
CA ALA A 14 6.71 -22.45 2.53
C ALA A 14 6.19 -21.23 1.73
N SER A 15 4.87 -21.12 1.55
CA SER A 15 4.26 -19.94 0.92
C SER A 15 4.55 -18.66 1.69
N PHE A 16 4.58 -18.76 3.02
CA PHE A 16 4.88 -17.65 3.91
C PHE A 16 6.31 -17.12 3.74
N VAL A 17 7.30 -18.02 3.77
CA VAL A 17 8.72 -17.70 3.54
C VAL A 17 8.91 -17.05 2.16
N GLN A 18 8.26 -17.61 1.14
CA GLN A 18 8.33 -17.08 -0.21
C GLN A 18 7.79 -15.63 -0.30
N GLY A 19 6.68 -15.34 0.37
CA GLY A 19 6.15 -13.98 0.46
C GLY A 19 7.14 -12.99 1.10
N GLN A 20 7.89 -13.42 2.12
CA GLN A 20 8.92 -12.59 2.74
C GLN A 20 10.08 -12.29 1.80
N TYR A 21 10.57 -13.28 1.05
CA TYR A 21 11.63 -13.04 0.05
C TYR A 21 11.20 -12.02 -1.00
N TYR A 22 9.98 -12.12 -1.52
CA TYR A 22 9.47 -11.15 -2.48
C TYR A 22 9.31 -9.76 -1.86
N SER A 23 8.86 -9.68 -0.62
CA SER A 23 8.71 -8.41 0.10
C SER A 23 10.07 -7.72 0.31
N VAL A 24 11.08 -8.46 0.78
CA VAL A 24 12.45 -7.92 0.94
C VAL A 24 13.04 -7.49 -0.40
N ALA A 25 12.86 -8.28 -1.46
CA ALA A 25 13.32 -7.92 -2.79
C ALA A 25 12.64 -6.64 -3.31
N ALA A 26 11.32 -6.49 -3.10
CA ALA A 26 10.58 -5.28 -3.48
C ALA A 26 11.07 -4.05 -2.71
N ARG A 27 11.33 -4.18 -1.40
CA ARG A 27 11.90 -3.10 -0.58
C ARG A 27 13.33 -2.72 -1.00
N ALA A 28 14.15 -3.70 -1.34
CA ALA A 28 15.50 -3.45 -1.85
C ALA A 28 15.45 -2.69 -3.18
N LEU A 29 14.55 -3.07 -4.09
CA LEU A 29 14.33 -2.36 -5.35
C LEU A 29 13.83 -0.92 -5.11
N PHE A 30 12.90 -0.73 -4.17
CA PHE A 30 12.42 0.58 -3.76
C PHE A 30 13.56 1.47 -3.24
N LEU A 31 14.42 0.95 -2.36
CA LEU A 31 15.58 1.68 -1.86
C LEU A 31 16.58 2.01 -2.97
N TRP A 32 16.81 1.09 -3.90
CA TRP A 32 17.66 1.35 -5.06
C TRP A 32 17.12 2.49 -5.91
N ASP A 33 15.83 2.46 -6.25
CA ASP A 33 15.17 3.54 -7.01
C ASP A 33 15.21 4.87 -6.23
N TYR A 34 15.08 4.82 -4.91
CA TYR A 34 15.19 5.99 -4.04
C TYR A 34 16.55 6.67 -4.19
N PHE A 35 17.66 5.91 -4.11
CA PHE A 35 19.01 6.45 -4.25
C PHE A 35 19.29 6.97 -5.65
N VAL A 36 18.86 6.25 -6.69
CA VAL A 36 19.08 6.64 -8.09
C VAL A 36 18.30 7.89 -8.48
N THR A 37 17.20 8.19 -7.80
CA THR A 37 16.37 9.38 -8.08
C THR A 37 16.67 10.58 -7.16
N PHE A 38 17.57 10.42 -6.19
CA PHE A 38 17.88 11.45 -5.20
C PHE A 38 18.61 12.66 -5.80
N ASP A 39 19.49 12.44 -6.78
CA ASP A 39 20.18 13.50 -7.52
C ASP A 39 19.19 14.50 -8.15
N ARG A 40 18.17 13.97 -8.84
CA ARG A 40 17.10 14.75 -9.47
C ARG A 40 16.20 15.42 -8.44
N GLU A 41 16.00 14.80 -7.28
CA GLU A 41 15.22 15.40 -6.20
C GLU A 41 15.89 16.68 -5.69
N VAL A 42 17.20 16.64 -5.45
CA VAL A 42 17.96 17.80 -4.98
C VAL A 42 17.95 18.92 -6.03
N GLU A 43 18.12 18.58 -7.30
CA GLU A 43 18.10 19.56 -8.40
C GLU A 43 16.73 20.23 -8.59
N TYR A 44 15.65 19.43 -8.64
CA TYR A 44 14.34 19.93 -9.05
C TYR A 44 13.40 20.29 -7.89
N VAL A 45 13.59 19.74 -6.69
CA VAL A 45 12.65 19.94 -5.58
C VAL A 45 13.23 20.88 -4.53
N TRP A 46 14.51 20.73 -4.18
CA TRP A 46 15.12 21.49 -3.08
C TRP A 46 15.46 22.93 -3.48
N GLY A 47 15.76 23.18 -4.76
CA GLY A 47 16.03 24.52 -5.29
C GLY A 47 14.79 25.35 -5.63
N GLN A 48 13.58 24.78 -5.55
CA GLN A 48 12.34 25.45 -5.94
C GLN A 48 11.61 26.06 -4.73
N LYS A 49 10.72 27.04 -4.98
CA LYS A 49 9.82 27.57 -3.95
C LYS A 49 8.89 26.44 -3.47
N LEU A 50 8.79 26.26 -2.15
CA LEU A 50 7.91 25.24 -1.55
C LEU A 50 6.45 25.46 -1.99
N SER A 51 5.99 24.63 -2.91
CA SER A 51 4.60 24.57 -3.34
C SER A 51 3.86 23.47 -2.59
N ALA A 52 2.53 23.52 -2.55
CA ALA A 52 1.72 22.45 -1.97
C ALA A 52 1.98 21.08 -2.64
N ALA A 53 2.28 21.08 -3.95
CA ALA A 53 2.63 19.86 -4.69
C ALA A 53 4.01 19.33 -4.29
N SER A 54 5.00 20.22 -4.12
CA SER A 54 6.35 19.86 -3.66
C SER A 54 6.31 19.28 -2.23
N LEU A 55 5.54 19.90 -1.33
CA LEU A 55 5.37 19.41 0.03
C LEU A 55 4.72 18.02 0.05
N LEU A 56 3.66 17.83 -0.73
CA LEU A 56 2.96 16.55 -0.78
C LEU A 56 3.84 15.43 -1.37
N PHE A 57 4.65 15.75 -2.38
CA PHE A 57 5.65 14.84 -2.92
C PHE A 57 6.69 14.43 -1.86
N ILE A 58 7.28 15.41 -1.15
CA ILE A 58 8.25 15.16 -0.08
C ILE A 58 7.62 14.30 1.01
N LEU A 59 6.43 14.66 1.51
CA LEU A 59 5.74 13.89 2.54
C LEU A 59 5.52 12.44 2.10
N ASN A 60 5.02 12.22 0.88
CA ASN A 60 4.83 10.86 0.37
C ASN A 60 6.16 10.10 0.32
N ARG A 61 7.22 10.71 -0.21
CA ARG A 61 8.51 10.07 -0.44
C ARG A 61 9.21 9.67 0.85
N TYR A 62 9.31 10.58 1.82
CA TYR A 62 10.02 10.30 3.07
C TYR A 62 9.20 9.45 4.06
N VAL A 63 7.87 9.55 4.04
CA VAL A 63 7.02 8.65 4.84
C VAL A 63 7.16 7.21 4.36
N ASN A 64 7.11 6.96 3.05
CA ASN A 64 7.29 5.60 2.50
C ASN A 64 8.71 5.06 2.73
N LEU A 65 9.74 5.93 2.68
CA LEU A 65 11.09 5.54 3.08
C LEU A 65 11.15 5.12 4.55
N LEU A 66 10.59 5.91 5.45
CA LEU A 66 10.57 5.60 6.89
C LEU A 66 9.84 4.28 7.17
N ILE A 67 8.69 4.05 6.54
CA ILE A 67 7.95 2.79 6.61
C ILE A 67 8.85 1.63 6.18
N THR A 68 9.51 1.74 5.02
CA THR A 68 10.38 0.70 4.48
C THR A 68 11.53 0.36 5.43
N ILE A 69 12.15 1.38 6.03
CA ILE A 69 13.24 1.19 7.00
C ILE A 69 12.74 0.49 8.26
N LEU A 70 11.60 0.91 8.82
CA LEU A 70 11.02 0.30 10.02
C LEU A 70 10.62 -1.15 9.79
N GLU A 71 10.06 -1.46 8.62
CA GLU A 71 9.77 -2.84 8.22
C GLU A 71 11.05 -3.67 8.12
N LEU A 72 12.11 -3.17 7.49
CA LEU A 72 13.38 -3.90 7.42
C LEU A 72 14.00 -4.15 8.80
N ILE A 73 13.88 -3.20 9.72
CA ILE A 73 14.35 -3.35 11.11
C ILE A 73 13.55 -4.43 11.85
N GLU A 74 12.23 -4.46 11.65
CA GLU A 74 11.34 -5.47 12.22
C GLU A 74 11.64 -6.87 11.67
N GLN A 75 12.07 -6.94 10.41
CA GLN A 75 12.46 -8.17 9.72
C GLN A 75 13.88 -8.66 10.03
N ALA A 76 14.66 -7.88 10.78
CA ALA A 76 16.07 -8.14 10.90
C ALA A 76 16.37 -9.29 11.89
N PRO A 77 17.21 -10.28 11.51
CA PRO A 77 17.44 -11.49 12.31
C PRO A 77 18.21 -11.24 13.62
N PHE A 78 18.85 -10.07 13.75
CA PHE A 78 19.72 -9.73 14.88
C PHE A 78 18.99 -9.25 16.15
N GLN A 79 17.66 -9.12 16.13
CA GLN A 79 16.91 -8.73 17.33
C GLN A 79 16.85 -9.88 18.35
N THR A 80 17.27 -9.62 19.59
CA THR A 80 17.17 -10.62 20.67
C THR A 80 15.69 -10.85 21.06
N PRO A 81 15.31 -12.07 21.50
CA PRO A 81 13.93 -12.37 21.88
C PRO A 81 13.35 -11.46 22.96
N ALA A 82 14.19 -10.98 23.89
CA ALA A 82 13.79 -10.09 24.99
C ALA A 82 13.45 -8.67 24.50
N ILE A 83 14.31 -8.08 23.66
CA ILE A 83 14.08 -6.77 23.04
C ILE A 83 12.83 -6.82 22.14
N ARG A 84 12.64 -7.95 21.42
CA ARG A 84 11.45 -8.15 20.58
C ARG A 84 10.15 -8.11 21.37
N LEU A 85 10.04 -8.86 22.47
CA LEU A 85 8.80 -8.89 23.24
C LEU A 85 8.41 -7.51 23.81
N SER A 86 9.38 -6.71 24.24
CA SER A 86 9.13 -5.37 24.79
C SER A 86 8.85 -4.31 23.72
N SER A 87 9.53 -4.38 22.58
CA SER A 87 9.45 -3.37 21.52
C SER A 87 8.35 -3.64 20.48
N CYS A 88 7.78 -4.85 20.47
CA CYS A 88 6.79 -5.30 19.49
C CYS A 88 5.50 -4.44 19.48
N PRO A 89 4.79 -4.21 20.60
CA PRO A 89 3.57 -3.39 20.59
C PRO A 89 3.78 -1.95 20.10
N PRO A 90 4.76 -1.17 20.59
CA PRO A 90 4.93 0.22 20.16
C PRO A 90 5.40 0.33 18.70
N VAL A 91 6.31 -0.53 18.25
CA VAL A 91 6.84 -0.49 16.88
C VAL A 91 5.75 -0.77 15.85
N VAL A 92 4.93 -1.79 16.07
CA VAL A 92 3.82 -2.11 15.16
C VAL A 92 2.80 -0.98 15.10
N ARG A 93 2.47 -0.36 16.24
CA ARG A 93 1.53 0.78 16.27
C ARG A 93 2.05 1.97 15.48
N VAL A 94 3.34 2.29 15.63
CA VAL A 94 3.98 3.36 14.87
C VAL A 94 3.96 3.05 13.37
N LEU A 95 4.35 1.83 13.00
CA LEU A 95 4.34 1.38 11.61
C LEU A 95 2.95 1.47 10.97
N GLN A 96 1.91 0.97 11.65
CA GLN A 96 0.53 1.04 11.17
C GLN A 96 0.03 2.48 11.06
N SER A 97 0.37 3.33 12.03
CA SER A 97 0.04 4.76 11.97
C SER A 97 0.67 5.45 10.76
N LEU A 98 1.92 5.12 10.44
CA LEU A 98 2.62 5.65 9.26
C LEU A 98 2.00 5.13 7.96
N LEU A 99 1.63 3.85 7.88
CA LEU A 99 0.93 3.28 6.74
C LEU A 99 -0.43 3.96 6.50
N ILE A 100 -1.21 4.16 7.56
CA ILE A 100 -2.49 4.90 7.48
C ILE A 100 -2.23 6.32 6.98
N PHE A 101 -1.23 7.02 7.52
CA PHE A 101 -0.86 8.35 7.06
C PHE A 101 -0.47 8.37 5.58
N ALA A 102 0.30 7.39 5.10
CA ALA A 102 0.64 7.24 3.69
C ALA A 102 -0.61 7.09 2.81
N THR A 103 -1.62 6.33 3.26
CA THR A 103 -2.89 6.20 2.51
C THR A 103 -3.69 7.49 2.43
N PHE A 104 -3.66 8.34 3.48
CA PHE A 104 -4.23 9.69 3.41
C PHE A 104 -3.51 10.55 2.36
N ILE A 105 -2.18 10.49 2.30
CA ILE A 105 -1.40 11.24 1.29
C ILE A 105 -1.80 10.81 -0.12
N VAL A 106 -1.94 9.50 -0.36
CA VAL A 106 -2.39 8.96 -1.66
C VAL A 106 -3.81 9.41 -1.99
N ALA A 107 -4.73 9.41 -1.02
CA ALA A 107 -6.10 9.87 -1.23
C ALA A 107 -6.16 11.34 -1.66
N VAL A 108 -5.35 12.20 -1.03
CA VAL A 108 -5.21 13.62 -1.41
C VAL A 108 -4.60 13.75 -2.81
N PHE A 109 -3.54 13.01 -3.12
CA PHE A 109 -2.88 13.04 -4.43
C PHE A 109 -3.85 12.68 -5.57
N VAL A 110 -4.59 11.59 -5.43
CA VAL A 110 -5.59 11.15 -6.40
C VAL A 110 -6.68 12.21 -6.59
N THR A 111 -7.18 12.77 -5.49
CA THR A 111 -8.20 13.83 -5.52
C THR A 111 -7.70 15.07 -6.26
N LEU A 112 -6.48 15.53 -5.95
CA LEU A 112 -5.86 16.70 -6.59
C LEU A 112 -5.63 16.46 -8.08
N ARG A 113 -5.20 15.25 -8.47
CA ARG A 113 -5.03 14.89 -9.89
C ARG A 113 -6.36 15.01 -10.65
N VAL A 114 -7.46 14.56 -10.05
CA VAL A 114 -8.78 14.66 -10.70
C VAL A 114 -9.26 16.10 -10.75
N TYR A 115 -9.06 16.86 -9.67
CA TYR A 115 -9.35 18.29 -9.62
C TYR A 115 -8.62 19.06 -10.72
N ALA A 116 -7.33 18.79 -10.92
CA ALA A 116 -6.52 19.40 -11.97
C ALA A 116 -6.97 19.00 -13.38
N THR A 117 -7.43 17.75 -13.57
CA THR A 117 -7.91 17.24 -14.87
C THR A 117 -9.26 17.86 -15.27
N TRP A 118 -10.11 18.22 -14.31
CA TRP A 118 -11.44 18.77 -14.56
C TRP A 118 -11.47 20.29 -14.40
N SER A 119 -10.51 20.97 -15.04
CA SER A 119 -10.44 22.45 -15.11
C SER A 119 -10.58 23.16 -13.76
N ARG A 120 -10.10 22.56 -12.66
CA ARG A 120 -10.21 23.09 -11.29
C ARG A 120 -11.64 23.20 -10.76
N ASP A 121 -12.53 22.30 -11.17
CA ASP A 121 -13.86 22.15 -10.58
C ASP A 121 -13.88 21.13 -9.42
N TRP A 122 -14.38 21.53 -8.25
CA TRP A 122 -14.44 20.66 -7.06
C TRP A 122 -15.57 19.62 -7.12
N ARG A 123 -16.55 19.82 -8.00
CA ARG A 123 -17.77 18.99 -8.12
C ARG A 123 -17.46 17.50 -8.36
N PRO A 124 -16.58 17.11 -9.32
CA PRO A 124 -16.18 15.73 -9.50
C PRO A 124 -15.11 15.26 -8.50
N ALA A 125 -14.37 16.17 -7.86
CA ALA A 125 -13.31 15.84 -6.91
C ALA A 125 -13.87 15.39 -5.55
N LEU A 126 -14.96 16.01 -5.09
CA LEU A 126 -15.57 15.69 -3.79
C LEU A 126 -16.01 14.21 -3.63
N PRO A 127 -16.77 13.60 -4.57
CA PRO A 127 -17.12 12.19 -4.43
C PRO A 127 -15.90 11.26 -4.49
N ILE A 128 -14.84 11.66 -5.20
CA ILE A 128 -13.61 10.88 -5.29
C ILE A 128 -12.83 10.95 -3.99
N LEU A 129 -12.77 12.13 -3.36
CA LEU A 129 -12.20 12.29 -2.03
C LEU A 129 -12.95 11.41 -1.02
N ALA A 130 -14.28 11.42 -1.04
CA ALA A 130 -15.10 10.60 -0.14
C ALA A 130 -14.81 9.10 -0.33
N LEU A 131 -14.69 8.63 -1.57
CA LEU A 131 -14.33 7.23 -1.87
C LEU A 131 -12.89 6.90 -1.47
N ALA A 132 -11.93 7.79 -1.74
CA ALA A 132 -10.53 7.58 -1.43
C ALA A 132 -10.25 7.61 0.09
N LEU A 133 -11.09 8.30 0.87
CA LEU A 133 -11.02 8.32 2.34
C LEU A 133 -11.55 7.05 3.00
N LEU A 134 -12.23 6.18 2.26
CA LEU A 134 -12.80 4.95 2.80
C LEU A 134 -11.71 3.97 3.26
N THR A 135 -10.64 3.82 2.48
CA THR A 135 -9.49 2.98 2.81
C THR A 135 -8.77 3.43 4.09
N PRO A 136 -8.31 4.69 4.25
CA PRO A 136 -7.68 5.13 5.49
C PRO A 136 -8.64 5.04 6.69
N ALA A 137 -9.93 5.32 6.51
CA ALA A 137 -10.92 5.18 7.58
C ALA A 137 -11.09 3.72 8.04
N ALA A 138 -11.14 2.78 7.09
CA ALA A 138 -11.21 1.36 7.39
C ALA A 138 -9.93 0.87 8.10
N ASN A 139 -8.76 1.26 7.60
CA ASN A 139 -7.47 0.89 8.21
C ASN A 139 -7.33 1.47 9.63
N MET A 140 -7.75 2.72 9.83
CA MET A 140 -7.78 3.34 11.16
C MET A 140 -8.72 2.61 12.12
N TYR A 141 -9.91 2.21 11.66
CA TYR A 141 -10.84 1.43 12.47
C TYR A 141 -10.25 0.07 12.88
N ILE A 142 -9.64 -0.65 11.93
CA ILE A 142 -8.97 -1.94 12.15
C ILE A 142 -7.82 -1.81 13.14
N ASP A 143 -7.02 -0.74 13.04
CA ASP A 143 -5.93 -0.49 13.98
C ASP A 143 -6.48 -0.27 15.39
N ILE A 144 -7.48 0.61 15.59
CA ILE A 144 -8.04 0.92 16.92
C ILE A 144 -8.52 -0.34 17.66
N ILE A 145 -9.24 -1.23 16.98
CA ILE A 145 -9.78 -2.46 17.58
C ILE A 145 -8.76 -3.60 17.67
N GLY A 146 -7.65 -3.48 16.94
CA GLY A 146 -6.64 -4.50 16.79
C GLY A 146 -5.76 -4.61 18.02
N THR A 147 -5.28 -5.81 18.30
CA THR A 147 -4.34 -6.09 19.39
C THR A 147 -3.00 -6.55 18.82
N PRO A 148 -1.87 -5.93 19.18
CA PRO A 148 -0.57 -6.37 18.71
C PRO A 148 -0.20 -7.70 19.35
N ILE A 149 0.21 -8.67 18.54
CA ILE A 149 0.65 -9.98 18.97
C ILE A 149 2.05 -10.31 18.41
N PRO A 150 2.95 -10.90 19.22
CA PRO A 150 4.22 -11.41 18.72
C PRO A 150 4.04 -12.73 17.96
N ALA A 151 4.93 -12.98 16.99
CA ALA A 151 4.96 -14.23 16.24
C ALA A 151 5.20 -15.46 17.16
N PRO A 152 4.52 -16.60 16.92
CA PRO A 152 4.85 -17.85 17.59
C PRO A 152 6.19 -18.39 17.09
N ARG A 153 6.94 -19.09 17.94
CA ARG A 153 8.18 -19.78 17.51
C ARG A 153 7.86 -20.87 16.47
N PRO A 154 8.67 -21.07 15.42
CA PRO A 154 10.00 -20.50 15.19
C PRO A 154 9.99 -19.13 14.47
N SER A 155 8.84 -18.66 13.99
CA SER A 155 8.74 -17.35 13.33
C SER A 155 9.05 -16.18 14.27
N VAL A 156 9.54 -15.09 13.69
CA VAL A 156 9.87 -13.82 14.35
C VAL A 156 8.98 -12.71 13.77
N GLY A 157 8.88 -11.56 14.44
CA GLY A 157 8.04 -10.44 13.99
C GLY A 157 6.75 -10.24 14.77
N CYS A 158 5.95 -9.28 14.32
CA CYS A 158 4.80 -8.76 15.05
C CYS A 158 3.62 -8.42 14.12
N ALA A 159 2.42 -8.67 14.62
CA ALA A 159 1.19 -8.55 13.83
C ALA A 159 0.07 -7.87 14.62
N ILE A 160 -0.92 -7.32 13.92
CA ILE A 160 -2.18 -6.90 14.54
C ILE A 160 -3.21 -8.01 14.37
N ARG A 161 -3.72 -8.50 15.50
CA ARG A 161 -4.84 -9.44 15.55
C ARG A 161 -6.13 -8.68 15.82
N THR A 162 -7.09 -8.83 14.92
CA THR A 162 -8.49 -8.40 15.12
C THR A 162 -9.38 -9.62 15.38
N ASN A 163 -10.44 -9.43 16.17
CA ASN A 163 -11.49 -10.45 16.37
C ASN A 163 -12.69 -10.26 15.42
N ILE A 164 -12.66 -9.20 14.62
CA ILE A 164 -13.62 -9.04 13.52
C ILE A 164 -13.15 -9.98 12.43
N ASP A 165 -13.99 -10.96 12.10
CA ASP A 165 -13.93 -11.65 10.82
C ASP A 165 -14.19 -10.56 9.77
N PRO A 166 -13.17 -9.99 9.11
CA PRO A 166 -13.42 -9.00 8.10
C PRO A 166 -14.02 -9.83 6.98
N GLY A 167 -15.34 -9.94 6.94
CA GLY A 167 -16.04 -10.76 5.95
C GLY A 167 -15.42 -10.41 4.62
N ARG A 168 -14.68 -11.35 4.03
CA ARG A 168 -13.65 -11.09 3.00
C ARG A 168 -14.23 -10.40 1.75
N ALA A 169 -15.55 -10.43 1.64
CA ALA A 169 -16.37 -9.64 0.75
C ALA A 169 -16.23 -8.13 0.92
N THR A 170 -16.05 -7.56 2.13
CA THR A 170 -16.04 -6.11 2.34
C THR A 170 -14.74 -5.48 1.88
N THR A 171 -13.56 -5.97 2.30
CA THR A 171 -12.26 -5.41 1.88
C THR A 171 -12.02 -5.61 0.37
N THR A 172 -12.31 -6.81 -0.14
CA THR A 172 -12.23 -7.09 -1.59
C THR A 172 -13.25 -6.29 -2.39
N ALA A 173 -14.46 -6.08 -1.86
CA ALA A 173 -15.44 -5.19 -2.51
C ALA A 173 -14.99 -3.74 -2.47
N TYR A 174 -14.33 -3.26 -1.41
CA TYR A 174 -13.79 -1.90 -1.38
C TYR A 174 -12.69 -1.72 -2.42
N ASP A 175 -11.71 -2.64 -2.50
CA ASP A 175 -10.66 -2.59 -3.51
C ASP A 175 -11.23 -2.73 -4.93
N PHE A 176 -12.23 -3.61 -5.13
CA PHE A 176 -12.93 -3.76 -6.39
C PHE A 176 -13.76 -2.52 -6.77
N LEU A 177 -14.46 -1.90 -5.82
CA LEU A 177 -15.23 -0.67 -6.05
C LEU A 177 -14.28 0.47 -6.39
N ILE A 178 -13.16 0.62 -5.67
CA ILE A 178 -12.12 1.60 -5.97
C ILE A 178 -11.57 1.38 -7.39
N LEU A 179 -11.26 0.14 -7.76
CA LEU A 179 -10.79 -0.21 -9.10
C LEU A 179 -11.85 0.07 -10.18
N LEU A 180 -13.11 -0.31 -9.95
CA LEU A 180 -14.24 -0.09 -10.87
C LEU A 180 -14.48 1.40 -11.10
N PHE A 181 -14.50 2.20 -10.04
CA PHE A 181 -14.67 3.64 -10.16
C PHE A 181 -13.48 4.30 -10.86
N THR A 182 -12.26 3.84 -10.58
CA THR A 182 -11.04 4.29 -11.29
C THR A 182 -11.09 3.94 -12.78
N LEU A 183 -11.57 2.74 -13.13
CA LEU A 183 -11.79 2.26 -14.49
C LEU A 183 -12.81 3.11 -15.25
N MET A 184 -14.00 3.28 -14.67
CA MET A 184 -15.09 4.07 -15.27
C MET A 184 -14.67 5.50 -15.56
N LYS A 185 -13.84 6.09 -14.67
CA LYS A 185 -13.35 7.45 -14.83
C LYS A 185 -12.21 7.55 -15.84
N THR A 186 -11.24 6.63 -15.81
CA THR A 186 -10.17 6.56 -16.83
C THR A 186 -10.77 6.39 -18.22
N ALA A 187 -11.80 5.57 -18.37
CA ALA A 187 -12.53 5.38 -19.62
C ALA A 187 -13.28 6.65 -20.06
N LYS A 188 -13.94 7.38 -19.15
CA LYS A 188 -14.60 8.66 -19.47
C LYS A 188 -13.62 9.76 -19.85
N VAL A 189 -12.50 9.89 -19.14
CA VAL A 189 -11.43 10.86 -19.45
C VAL A 189 -10.78 10.52 -20.79
N ARG A 190 -10.53 9.24 -21.08
CA ARG A 190 -10.04 8.78 -22.38
C ARG A 190 -11.02 9.12 -23.51
N LYS A 191 -12.31 8.92 -23.29
CA LYS A 191 -13.35 9.24 -24.28
C LYS A 191 -13.45 10.75 -24.54
N ALA A 192 -13.34 11.58 -23.49
CA ALA A 192 -13.36 13.04 -23.60
C ALA A 192 -12.12 13.61 -24.31
N ALA A 193 -10.95 13.00 -24.11
CA ALA A 193 -9.73 13.41 -24.79
C ALA A 193 -9.67 13.01 -26.26
N LEU A 194 -10.18 11.81 -26.58
CA LEU A 194 -10.35 11.38 -27.96
C LEU A 194 -11.33 12.26 -28.74
N SER A 195 -12.30 12.90 -28.06
CA SER A 195 -13.20 13.86 -28.69
C SER A 195 -12.63 15.27 -28.88
N LEU A 196 -11.44 15.57 -28.35
CA LEU A 196 -10.87 16.93 -28.38
C LEU A 196 -9.62 17.09 -29.27
N ASP A 197 -9.26 16.09 -30.08
CA ASP A 197 -8.13 16.13 -31.04
C ASP A 197 -6.80 16.69 -30.47
N VAL A 198 -6.58 16.48 -29.16
CA VAL A 198 -5.37 16.94 -28.48
C VAL A 198 -4.24 15.94 -28.74
N HIS A 199 -3.12 16.43 -29.26
CA HIS A 199 -1.94 15.62 -29.56
C HIS A 199 -1.53 14.71 -28.37
N PRO A 200 -1.33 13.41 -28.60
CA PRO A 200 -1.40 12.39 -27.56
C PRO A 200 -0.22 12.27 -26.59
N SER A 201 0.84 13.08 -26.66
CA SER A 201 2.13 12.67 -26.03
C SER A 201 2.09 12.55 -24.50
N LEU A 202 1.58 13.54 -23.77
CA LEU A 202 1.50 13.51 -22.30
C LEU A 202 0.33 12.64 -21.80
N MET A 203 -0.77 12.64 -22.54
CA MET A 203 -1.97 11.93 -22.15
C MET A 203 -1.85 10.42 -22.37
N VAL A 204 -1.16 9.98 -23.44
CA VAL A 204 -0.80 8.56 -23.66
C VAL A 204 0.19 8.08 -22.62
N LEU A 205 1.16 8.91 -22.20
CA LEU A 205 2.08 8.55 -21.12
C LEU A 205 1.31 8.34 -19.80
N LEU A 206 0.43 9.28 -19.44
CA LEU A 206 -0.44 9.17 -18.26
C LEU A 206 -1.42 7.99 -18.32
N LEU A 207 -1.88 7.61 -19.52
CA LEU A 207 -2.75 6.46 -19.74
C LEU A 207 -1.99 5.13 -19.68
N ARG A 208 -0.75 5.08 -20.17
CA ARG A 208 0.13 3.92 -20.06
C ARG A 208 0.48 3.65 -18.60
N ASP A 209 0.84 4.69 -17.86
CA ASP A 209 1.16 4.57 -16.42
C ASP A 209 -0.09 4.20 -15.61
N GLY A 210 -1.24 4.78 -15.96
CA GLY A 210 -2.52 4.39 -15.38
C GLY A 210 -2.88 2.93 -15.65
N ALA A 211 -2.63 2.41 -16.85
CA ALA A 211 -2.88 1.02 -17.21
C ALA A 211 -1.94 0.05 -16.48
N LEU A 212 -0.66 0.39 -16.31
CA LEU A 212 0.28 -0.42 -15.54
C LEU A 212 -0.12 -0.50 -14.06
N LEU A 213 -0.49 0.63 -13.46
CA LEU A 213 -1.04 0.67 -12.10
C LEU A 213 -2.30 -0.20 -11.98
N LEU A 214 -3.16 -0.19 -13.01
CA LEU A 214 -4.40 -0.96 -13.03
C LEU A 214 -4.14 -2.46 -13.14
N VAL A 215 -3.17 -2.87 -13.96
CA VAL A 215 -2.73 -4.27 -14.06
C VAL A 215 -2.11 -4.73 -12.74
N MET A 216 -1.30 -3.90 -12.08
CA MET A 216 -0.72 -4.22 -10.77
C MET A 216 -1.80 -4.36 -9.69
N ASN A 217 -2.79 -3.46 -9.65
CA ASN A 217 -3.92 -3.56 -8.71
C ASN A 217 -4.81 -4.79 -9.00
N LEU A 218 -5.07 -5.11 -10.27
CA LEU A 218 -5.78 -6.34 -10.65
C LEU A 218 -5.02 -7.59 -10.25
N ALA A 219 -3.71 -7.63 -10.49
CA ALA A 219 -2.85 -8.74 -10.08
C ALA A 219 -2.87 -8.88 -8.56
N GLN A 220 -2.82 -7.78 -7.81
CA GLN A 220 -2.92 -7.80 -6.35
C GLN A 220 -4.26 -8.34 -5.86
N ILE A 221 -5.38 -7.97 -6.50
CA ILE A 221 -6.72 -8.49 -6.18
C ILE A 221 -6.81 -9.99 -6.48
N VAL A 222 -6.30 -10.44 -7.63
CA VAL A 222 -6.30 -11.85 -8.02
C VAL A 222 -5.46 -12.68 -7.05
N VAL A 223 -4.25 -12.21 -6.72
CA VAL A 223 -3.39 -12.86 -5.72
C VAL A 223 -4.06 -12.89 -4.35
N ALA A 224 -4.68 -11.78 -3.92
CA ALA A 224 -5.40 -11.72 -2.66
C ALA A 224 -6.62 -12.67 -2.62
N ALA A 225 -7.30 -12.87 -3.76
CA ALA A 225 -8.41 -13.81 -3.91
C ALA A 225 -7.96 -15.27 -3.87
N GLU A 226 -6.76 -15.58 -4.38
CA GLU A 226 -6.19 -16.93 -4.36
C GLU A 226 -5.63 -17.33 -2.98
N VAL A 227 -5.16 -16.37 -2.16
CA VAL A 227 -4.68 -16.60 -0.79
C VAL A 227 -5.87 -16.73 0.18
N LEU A 228 -6.70 -17.73 -0.05
CA LEU A 228 -7.95 -18.05 0.66
C LEU A 228 -7.78 -18.56 2.12
N GLY A 229 -6.63 -18.31 2.77
CA GLY A 229 -6.25 -19.04 4.00
C GLY A 229 -6.20 -18.31 5.34
N ASN A 230 -5.68 -17.08 5.44
CA ASN A 230 -5.30 -16.54 6.76
C ASN A 230 -5.97 -15.21 7.10
N ASN A 231 -6.76 -15.22 8.16
CA ASN A 231 -7.44 -14.08 8.79
C ASN A 231 -6.48 -13.18 9.60
N PHE A 232 -5.24 -13.03 9.14
CA PHE A 232 -4.19 -12.32 9.85
C PHE A 232 -3.52 -11.32 8.92
N ILE A 233 -3.62 -10.02 9.23
CA ILE A 233 -2.63 -9.06 8.75
C ILE A 233 -1.41 -9.27 9.65
N ALA A 234 -0.60 -10.26 9.29
CA ALA A 234 0.57 -10.61 10.05
C ALA A 234 1.83 -10.59 9.19
N PHE A 235 2.75 -9.72 9.56
CA PHE A 235 4.14 -9.80 9.16
C PHE A 235 4.85 -10.68 10.19
N PHE A 236 4.72 -11.98 10.03
CA PHE A 236 5.70 -12.88 10.65
C PHE A 236 6.87 -13.02 9.67
N ILE A 237 8.03 -13.43 10.15
CA ILE A 237 9.23 -13.70 9.36
C ILE A 237 9.65 -15.10 9.76
N SER A 238 9.99 -15.94 8.78
CA SER A 238 10.66 -17.20 9.05
C SER A 238 12.09 -16.95 9.50
N PRO A 239 12.61 -17.62 10.54
CA PRO A 239 14.03 -17.56 10.89
C PRO A 239 14.92 -18.11 9.76
#